data_AF-A0A968J8A8-F1
#
_entry.id   AF-A0A968J8A8-F1
#
_cell.length_a   1.000
_cell.length_b   1.000
_cell.length_c   1.000
_cell.angle_alpha   90.00
_cell.angle_beta   90.00
_cell.angle_gamma   90.00
#
_symmetry.space_group_name_H-M   'P 1'
#
loop_
_entity.id
_entity.type
_entity.pdbx_description
1 polymer ?
#
loop_
_entity_poly.entity_id
_entity_poly.type
_entity_poly.pdbx_seq_one_letter_code
_entity_poly.pdbx_strand_id
1 'polypeptide(L)'
;MDKSDIIVDFGNSFYKDTERRQMELQGKVRYLGCGISGGEEGALHGPSIMPGGDKNAIEVLLPLLQKVAAKDFAGLPCVTNVGKFGAGHFVKMVHNGIEYAIMQGIAEVYDIMRSFGLNTPQIAEVFVRLIMVIFKVICLILQ
;
A
#
# COMPACT_ATOMS: atom_id res chain seq x y z
N MET A 1 9.51 11.26 26.16
CA MET A 1 10.19 10.59 25.04
C MET A 1 11.60 11.13 24.93
N ASP A 2 12.55 10.28 24.59
CA ASP A 2 13.97 10.62 24.41
C ASP A 2 14.51 10.20 23.03
N LYS A 3 15.82 10.36 22.82
CA LYS A 3 16.46 10.13 21.50
C LYS A 3 16.47 8.67 21.05
N SER A 4 16.21 7.74 21.97
CA SER A 4 16.13 6.31 21.67
C SER A 4 14.72 5.89 21.23
N ASP A 5 13.70 6.69 21.55
CA ASP A 5 12.32 6.42 21.17
C ASP A 5 12.08 6.61 19.66
N ILE A 6 11.13 5.83 19.14
CA ILE A 6 10.68 5.89 17.75
C ILE A 6 9.17 6.12 17.74
N ILE A 7 8.75 7.23 17.13
CA ILE A 7 7.35 7.48 16.78
C ILE A 7 7.11 6.98 15.37
N VAL A 8 6.05 6.20 15.18
CA VAL A 8 5.61 5.73 13.87
C VAL A 8 4.20 6.24 13.62
N ASP A 9 4.04 7.03 12.55
CA ASP A 9 2.74 7.44 12.04
C ASP A 9 2.29 6.46 10.96
N PHE A 10 1.19 5.74 11.23
CA PHE A 10 0.59 4.77 10.31
C PHE A 10 -0.60 5.35 9.51
N GLY A 11 -0.83 6.66 9.61
CA GLY A 11 -1.95 7.33 8.96
C GLY A 11 -1.77 7.55 7.46
N ASN A 12 -2.79 8.13 6.83
CA ASN A 12 -2.70 8.65 5.47
C ASN A 12 -2.24 10.13 5.48
N SER A 13 -1.15 10.41 6.20
CA SER A 13 -0.59 11.77 6.31
C SER A 13 -0.04 12.23 4.96
N PHE A 14 -0.14 13.53 4.67
CA PHE A 14 0.55 14.10 3.51
C PHE A 14 2.07 14.04 3.74
N TYR A 15 2.82 13.59 2.75
CA TYR A 15 4.24 13.28 2.94
C TYR A 15 5.06 14.50 3.40
N LYS A 16 4.74 15.73 2.94
CA LYS A 16 5.43 16.95 3.39
C LYS A 16 5.21 17.25 4.87
N ASP A 17 4.06 16.87 5.43
CA ASP A 17 3.83 17.00 6.88
C ASP A 17 4.71 16.04 7.67
N THR A 18 4.98 14.85 7.11
CA THR A 18 5.92 13.90 7.68
C THR A 18 7.33 14.46 7.68
N GLU A 19 7.76 15.04 6.56
CA GLU A 19 9.07 15.68 6.44
C GLU A 19 9.23 16.83 7.44
N ARG A 20 8.20 17.68 7.56
CA ARG A 20 8.15 18.76 8.56
C ARG A 20 8.29 18.21 9.98
N ARG A 21 7.52 17.19 10.35
CA ARG A 21 7.59 16.56 11.69
C ARG A 21 8.96 15.92 11.94
N GLN A 22 9.55 15.27 10.95
CA GLN A 22 10.90 14.71 11.05
C GLN A 22 11.95 15.79 11.32
N MET A 23 11.84 16.95 10.67
CA MET A 23 12.74 18.08 10.91
C MET A 23 12.55 18.69 12.30
N GLU A 24 11.30 18.91 12.74
CA GLU A 24 10.98 19.49 14.07
C GLU A 24 11.44 18.63 15.26
N LEU A 25 11.46 17.31 15.04
CA LEU A 25 11.84 16.30 16.03
C LEU A 25 13.29 15.84 15.89
N GLN A 26 14.03 16.36 14.90
CA GLN A 26 15.43 15.98 14.67
C GLN A 26 16.27 16.23 15.93
N GLY A 27 17.03 15.20 16.33
CA GLY A 27 17.85 15.25 17.54
C GLY A 27 17.08 15.14 18.86
N LYS A 28 15.74 15.03 18.83
CA LYS A 28 14.88 14.82 20.01
C LYS A 28 14.32 13.41 20.07
N VAL A 29 13.68 12.95 19.00
CA VAL A 29 13.06 11.62 18.85
C VAL A 29 13.08 11.20 17.39
N ARG A 30 13.13 9.89 17.09
CA ARG A 30 13.06 9.41 15.71
C ARG A 30 11.61 9.36 15.26
N TYR A 31 11.33 9.86 14.07
CA TYR A 31 9.97 9.88 13.51
C TYR A 31 9.93 9.18 12.15
N LEU A 32 9.05 8.20 12.00
CA LEU A 32 8.83 7.44 10.78
C LEU A 32 7.42 7.70 10.26
N GLY A 33 7.32 7.96 8.95
CA GLY A 33 6.04 7.92 8.25
C GLY A 33 5.88 6.56 7.58
N CYS A 34 4.77 5.89 7.85
CA CYS A 34 4.55 4.51 7.43
C CYS A 34 3.18 4.35 6.79
N GLY A 35 3.16 4.19 5.47
CA GLY A 35 1.91 3.90 4.77
C GLY A 35 1.39 2.50 5.10
N ILE A 36 0.08 2.37 5.33
CA ILE A 36 -0.61 1.08 5.53
C ILE A 36 -1.71 0.93 4.48
N SER A 37 -1.78 -0.19 3.77
CA SER A 37 -2.92 -0.51 2.88
C SER A 37 -3.43 -1.94 3.12
N GLY A 38 -4.73 -2.17 2.87
CA GLY A 38 -5.40 -3.45 3.11
C GLY A 38 -6.82 -3.34 3.70
N GLY A 39 -7.26 -2.14 4.10
CA GLY A 39 -8.55 -1.96 4.78
C GLY A 39 -8.57 -2.61 6.16
N GLU A 40 -9.77 -2.77 6.74
CA GLU A 40 -9.96 -3.38 8.06
C GLU A 40 -9.48 -4.85 8.07
N GLU A 41 -9.91 -5.63 7.08
CA GLU A 41 -9.58 -7.05 6.96
C GLU A 41 -8.06 -7.26 6.77
N GLY A 42 -7.44 -6.46 5.89
CA GLY A 42 -6.00 -6.48 5.70
C GLY A 42 -5.24 -6.05 6.95
N ALA A 43 -5.75 -5.08 7.72
CA ALA A 43 -5.10 -4.70 8.98
C ALA A 43 -5.11 -5.85 10.01
N LEU A 44 -6.14 -6.71 10.01
CA LEU A 44 -6.23 -7.87 10.90
C LEU A 44 -5.35 -9.04 10.44
N HIS A 45 -5.34 -9.34 9.13
CA HIS A 45 -4.73 -10.56 8.59
C HIS A 45 -3.36 -10.38 7.96
N GLY A 46 -2.99 -9.14 7.66
CA GLY A 46 -1.69 -8.78 7.10
C GLY A 46 -1.81 -7.64 6.10
N PRO A 47 -1.39 -6.41 6.45
CA PRO A 47 -1.45 -5.30 5.53
C PRO A 47 -0.18 -5.23 4.67
N SER A 48 -0.23 -4.38 3.64
CA SER A 48 0.98 -3.85 3.02
C SER A 48 1.49 -2.66 3.83
N ILE A 49 2.78 -2.64 4.14
CA ILE A 49 3.41 -1.68 5.05
C ILE A 49 4.57 -0.97 4.33
N MET A 50 4.59 0.35 4.35
CA MET A 50 5.49 1.20 3.57
C MET A 50 6.27 2.16 4.48
N PRO A 51 7.24 1.69 5.29
CA PRO A 51 8.01 2.54 6.20
C PRO A 51 9.01 3.42 5.44
N GLY A 52 9.04 4.71 5.77
CA GLY A 52 10.05 5.67 5.31
C GLY A 52 10.54 6.60 6.42
N GLY A 53 11.80 7.05 6.30
CA GLY A 53 12.45 7.92 7.29
C GLY A 53 13.87 7.48 7.64
N ASP A 54 14.17 7.48 8.94
CA ASP A 54 15.48 7.08 9.47
C ASP A 54 15.72 5.58 9.27
N LYS A 55 16.78 5.24 8.55
CA LYS A 55 17.10 3.85 8.18
C LYS A 55 17.34 2.97 9.41
N ASN A 56 18.02 3.47 10.43
CA ASN A 56 18.34 2.68 11.63
C ASN A 56 17.07 2.37 12.43
N ALA A 57 16.16 3.35 12.56
CA ALA A 57 14.86 3.14 13.19
C ALA A 57 14.01 2.11 12.41
N ILE A 58 14.04 2.15 11.08
CA ILE A 58 13.35 1.15 10.25
C ILE A 58 13.96 -0.23 10.46
N GLU A 59 15.28 -0.37 10.47
CA GLU A 59 15.95 -1.66 10.73
C GLU A 59 15.58 -2.28 12.08
N VAL A 60 15.41 -1.45 13.12
CA VAL A 60 14.91 -1.93 14.43
C VAL A 60 13.49 -2.48 14.34
N LEU A 61 12.60 -1.83 13.58
CA LEU A 61 11.19 -2.21 13.49
C LEU A 61 10.91 -3.30 12.44
N LEU A 62 11.78 -3.44 11.44
CA LEU A 62 11.53 -4.30 10.28
C LEU A 62 11.21 -5.76 10.66
N PRO A 63 11.89 -6.40 11.64
CA PRO A 63 11.52 -7.76 12.04
C PRO A 63 10.11 -7.90 12.61
N LEU A 64 9.60 -6.85 13.27
CA LEU A 64 8.22 -6.82 13.75
C LEU A 64 7.24 -6.58 12.59
N LEU A 65 7.53 -5.59 11.74
CA LEU A 65 6.68 -5.26 10.59
C LEU A 65 6.56 -6.44 9.61
N GLN A 66 7.64 -7.19 9.38
CA GLN A 66 7.63 -8.37 8.52
C GLN A 66 6.78 -9.52 9.08
N LYS A 67 6.63 -9.63 10.40
CA LYS A 67 5.79 -10.66 11.02
C LYS A 67 4.30 -10.39 10.85
N VAL A 68 3.92 -9.11 10.82
CA VAL A 68 2.52 -8.69 10.75
C VAL A 68 2.08 -8.36 9.33
N ALA A 69 3.00 -8.13 8.38
CA ALA A 69 2.66 -7.86 6.99
C ALA A 69 2.05 -9.08 6.29
N ALA A 70 1.23 -8.83 5.26
CA ALA A 70 0.87 -9.86 4.29
C ALA A 70 2.12 -10.49 3.66
N LYS A 71 1.96 -11.68 3.09
CA LYS A 71 3.00 -12.35 2.30
C LYS A 71 2.56 -12.47 0.85
N ASP A 72 3.48 -12.26 -0.08
CA ASP A 72 3.23 -12.47 -1.51
C ASP A 72 3.21 -13.97 -1.87
N PHE A 73 3.04 -14.26 -3.16
CA PHE A 73 3.00 -15.63 -3.68
C PHE A 73 4.31 -16.40 -3.52
N ALA A 74 5.45 -15.71 -3.34
CA ALA A 74 6.75 -16.29 -3.03
C ALA A 74 7.00 -16.41 -1.53
N GLY A 75 6.03 -16.02 -0.68
CA GLY A 75 6.13 -16.03 0.76
C GLY A 75 6.92 -14.85 1.34
N LEU A 76 7.28 -13.85 0.54
CA LEU A 76 8.00 -12.66 0.98
C LEU A 76 7.04 -11.67 1.64
N PRO A 77 7.43 -11.03 2.75
CA PRO A 77 6.55 -10.09 3.44
C PRO A 77 6.38 -8.79 2.63
N CYS A 78 5.15 -8.28 2.57
CA CYS A 78 4.75 -7.06 1.88
C CYS A 78 5.15 -5.79 2.65
N VAL A 79 6.43 -5.72 3.02
CA VAL A 79 7.05 -4.56 3.69
C VAL A 79 8.50 -4.42 3.28
N THR A 80 8.90 -3.19 2.99
CA THR A 80 10.30 -2.84 2.72
C THR A 80 10.58 -1.40 3.12
N ASN A 81 11.84 -1.07 3.40
CA ASN A 81 12.23 0.33 3.57
C ASN A 81 12.09 1.05 2.23
N VAL A 82 11.11 1.95 2.12
CA VAL A 82 10.82 2.62 0.84
C VAL A 82 11.67 3.87 0.59
N GLY A 83 12.37 4.37 1.61
CA GLY A 83 13.28 5.50 1.45
C GLY A 83 13.36 6.45 2.65
N LYS A 84 14.04 7.57 2.42
CA LYS A 84 14.27 8.61 3.44
C LYS A 84 13.05 9.54 3.56
N PHE A 85 13.02 10.28 4.65
CA PHE A 85 12.06 11.35 4.90
C PHE A 85 10.59 10.88 4.77
N GLY A 86 9.76 11.59 3.99
CA GLY A 86 8.35 11.30 3.80
C GLY A 86 8.05 10.16 2.81
N ALA A 87 9.05 9.41 2.35
CA ALA A 87 8.89 8.40 1.30
C ALA A 87 7.78 7.38 1.57
N GLY A 88 7.61 6.94 2.83
CA GLY A 88 6.54 6.00 3.23
C GLY A 88 5.15 6.48 2.87
N HIS A 89 4.80 7.68 3.32
CA HIS A 89 3.52 8.29 3.01
C HIS A 89 3.40 8.73 1.55
N PHE A 90 4.51 9.08 0.89
CA PHE A 90 4.49 9.39 -0.54
C PHE A 90 4.11 8.16 -1.38
N VAL A 91 4.73 7.00 -1.12
CA VAL A 91 4.37 5.75 -1.81
C VAL A 91 2.91 5.40 -1.54
N LYS A 92 2.41 5.56 -0.31
CA LYS A 92 0.99 5.33 0.00
C LYS A 92 0.06 6.29 -0.73
N MET A 93 0.43 7.56 -0.86
CA MET A 93 -0.33 8.54 -1.63
C MET A 93 -0.43 8.12 -3.11
N VAL A 94 0.67 7.68 -3.71
CA VAL A 94 0.69 7.17 -5.10
C VAL A 94 -0.13 5.88 -5.23
N HIS A 95 -0.05 4.96 -4.27
CA HIS A 95 -0.86 3.75 -4.22
C HIS A 95 -2.37 4.09 -4.30
N ASN A 96 -2.83 5.04 -3.48
CA ASN A 96 -4.22 5.51 -3.55
C ASN A 96 -4.53 6.15 -4.92
N GLY A 97 -3.61 6.92 -5.50
CA GLY A 97 -3.81 7.49 -6.83
C GLY A 97 -4.03 6.41 -7.92
N ILE A 98 -3.25 5.32 -7.86
CA ILE A 98 -3.40 4.17 -8.76
C ILE A 98 -4.72 3.45 -8.50
N GLU A 99 -5.11 3.27 -7.24
CA GLU A 99 -6.38 2.66 -6.85
C GLU A 99 -7.57 3.40 -7.48
N TYR A 100 -7.58 4.73 -7.40
CA TYR A 100 -8.64 5.56 -7.99
C TYR A 100 -8.72 5.40 -9.51
N ALA A 101 -7.57 5.38 -10.20
CA ALA A 101 -7.54 5.19 -11.65
C ALA A 101 -8.11 3.82 -12.06
N ILE A 102 -7.79 2.77 -11.31
CA ILE A 102 -8.31 1.42 -11.57
C ILE A 102 -9.81 1.35 -11.29
N MET A 103 -10.28 1.90 -10.17
CA MET A 103 -11.71 1.94 -9.84
C MET A 103 -12.51 2.69 -10.90
N GLN A 104 -12.00 3.84 -11.36
CA GLN A 104 -12.62 4.60 -12.44
C GLN A 104 -12.64 3.83 -13.76
N GLY A 105 -11.53 3.18 -14.14
CA GLY A 105 -11.48 2.35 -15.33
C GLY A 105 -12.46 1.18 -15.29
N ILE A 106 -12.63 0.52 -14.13
CA ILE A 106 -13.64 -0.53 -13.95
C ILE A 106 -15.05 0.03 -14.10
N ALA A 107 -15.32 1.22 -13.52
CA ALA A 107 -16.62 1.88 -13.63
C ALA A 107 -16.97 2.27 -15.08
N GLU A 108 -16.00 2.79 -15.84
CA GLU A 108 -16.19 3.13 -17.26
C GLU A 108 -16.47 1.89 -18.10
N VAL A 109 -15.72 0.81 -17.89
CA VAL A 109 -15.94 -0.47 -18.58
C VAL A 109 -17.32 -1.05 -18.25
N TYR A 110 -17.76 -0.92 -16.99
CA TYR A 110 -19.11 -1.28 -16.57
C TYR A 110 -20.18 -0.47 -17.33
N ASP A 111 -20.02 0.86 -17.40
CA ASP A 111 -20.99 1.75 -18.06
C ASP A 111 -21.05 1.52 -19.58
N ILE A 112 -19.90 1.28 -20.21
CA ILE A 112 -19.82 0.88 -21.62
C ILE A 112 -20.62 -0.40 -21.84
N MET A 113 -20.43 -1.46 -21.04
CA MET A 113 -21.20 -2.70 -21.19
C MET A 113 -22.70 -2.51 -20.97
N ARG A 114 -23.09 -1.67 -20.00
CA ARG A 114 -24.50 -1.28 -19.79
C ARG A 114 -25.09 -0.60 -21.01
N SER A 115 -24.33 0.29 -21.67
CA SER A 115 -24.77 0.97 -22.90
C SER A 115 -25.03 0.02 -24.07
N PHE A 116 -24.35 -1.15 -24.08
CA PHE A 116 -24.59 -2.23 -25.03
C PHE A 116 -25.73 -3.19 -24.63
N GLY A 117 -26.46 -2.87 -23.56
CA GLY A 117 -27.66 -3.62 -23.14
C GLY A 117 -27.39 -4.79 -22.20
N LEU A 118 -26.17 -4.97 -21.69
CA LEU A 118 -25.90 -6.00 -20.69
C LEU A 118 -26.54 -5.64 -19.34
N ASN A 119 -27.01 -6.65 -18.62
CA ASN A 119 -27.46 -6.52 -17.24
C ASN A 119 -26.31 -6.80 -16.25
N THR A 120 -26.49 -6.41 -14.98
CA THR A 120 -25.44 -6.54 -13.96
C THR A 120 -24.91 -7.97 -13.78
N PRO A 121 -25.74 -9.04 -13.74
CA PRO A 121 -25.24 -10.42 -13.73
C PRO A 121 -24.33 -10.77 -14.91
N GLN A 122 -24.70 -10.40 -16.13
CA GLN A 122 -23.89 -10.64 -17.33
C GLN A 122 -22.55 -9.91 -17.26
N ILE A 123 -22.57 -8.66 -16.79
CA ILE A 123 -21.36 -7.85 -16.61
C ILE A 123 -20.43 -8.48 -15.56
N ALA A 124 -20.99 -9.00 -14.47
CA ALA A 124 -20.20 -9.69 -13.45
C ALA A 124 -19.50 -10.94 -14.02
N GLU A 125 -20.18 -11.73 -14.85
CA GLU A 125 -19.57 -12.88 -15.54
C GLU A 125 -18.40 -12.46 -16.44
N VAL A 126 -18.54 -11.34 -17.18
CA VAL A 126 -17.46 -10.80 -18.00
C VAL A 126 -16.26 -10.39 -17.14
N PHE A 127 -16.48 -9.70 -16.02
CA PHE A 127 -15.39 -9.34 -15.11
C PHE A 127 -14.69 -10.56 -14.50
N VAL A 128 -15.44 -11.59 -14.08
CA VAL A 128 -14.85 -12.86 -13.60
C VAL A 128 -13.95 -13.48 -14.67
N ARG A 129 -14.44 -13.55 -15.92
CA ARG A 129 -13.67 -14.10 -17.04
C ARG A 129 -12.41 -13.27 -17.32
N LEU A 130 -12.52 -11.94 -17.27
CA LEU A 130 -11.39 -11.03 -17.49
C LEU A 130 -10.30 -11.24 -16.43
N ILE A 131 -10.67 -11.33 -15.15
CA ILE A 131 -9.75 -11.58 -14.03
C ILE A 131 -9.00 -12.91 -14.26
N MET A 132 -9.73 -13.98 -14.61
CA MET A 132 -9.11 -15.28 -14.87
C MET A 132 -8.10 -15.26 -16.04
N VAL A 133 -8.40 -14.50 -17.10
CA VAL A 133 -7.50 -14.36 -18.26
C VAL A 133 -6.25 -13.59 -17.86
N ILE A 134 -6.39 -12.48 -17.14
CA ILE A 134 -5.25 -11.69 -16.64
C ILE A 134 -4.34 -12.55 -15.77
N PHE A 135 -4.91 -13.32 -14.84
CA PHE A 135 -4.12 -14.25 -14.01
C PHE A 135 -3.39 -15.29 -14.85
N LYS A 136 -4.05 -15.91 -15.83
CA LYS A 136 -3.40 -16.89 -16.73
C LYS A 136 -2.25 -16.27 -17.52
N VAL A 137 -2.42 -15.07 -18.05
CA VAL A 137 -1.39 -14.36 -18.83
C VAL A 137 -0.21 -14.00 -17.93
N ILE A 138 -0.46 -13.47 -16.72
CA ILE A 138 0.60 -13.17 -15.75
C ILE A 138 1.38 -14.45 -15.38
N CYS A 139 0.69 -15.56 -15.10
CA CYS A 139 1.37 -16.83 -14.80
C CYS A 139 2.19 -17.36 -15.99
N LEU A 140 1.72 -17.20 -17.22
CA LEU A 140 2.45 -17.61 -18.44
C LEU A 140 3.72 -16.77 -18.69
N ILE A 141 3.73 -15.51 -18.25
CA ILE A 141 4.89 -14.60 -18.42
C ILE A 141 5.92 -14.76 -17.29
N LEU A 142 5.48 -15.24 -16.12
CA LEU A 142 6.34 -15.41 -14.93
C LEU A 142 6.91 -16.84 -14.77
N GLN A 143 6.69 -17.74 -15.73
CA GLN A 143 7.35 -19.06 -15.84
C GLN A 143 8.54 -18.99 -16.81
#